data_AF-A0A523ICB9-F1
#
_entry.id   AF-A0A523ICB9-F1
#
_cell.length_a   1.000
_cell.length_b   1.000
_cell.length_c   1.000
_cell.angle_alpha   90.00
_cell.angle_beta   90.00
_cell.angle_gamma   90.00
#
_symmetry.space_group_name_H-M   'P 1'
#
loop_
_entity.id
_entity.type
_entity.pdbx_description
1 polymer ?
#
loop_
_entity_poly.entity_id
_entity_poly.type
_entity_poly.pdbx_seq_one_letter_code
_entity_poly.pdbx_strand_id
1 'polypeptide(L)'
;MKLSKLSFLVASGLFAYSIFPGCSAAEKNVFNPLPTPSGITGEIRLRSGEKGDISNTRIAVYDSFEDLERENYFKETALTASFGSKFVLEPLNSGTYYLESKTGNRNRKEVS
;
A
#
# COMPACT_ATOMS: atom_id res chain seq x y z
N MET A 1 30.65 -23.87 67.97
CA MET A 1 29.38 -23.12 68.13
C MET A 1 28.22 -24.10 68.06
N LYS A 2 27.38 -24.11 69.10
CA LYS A 2 26.17 -24.91 69.26
C LYS A 2 24.95 -24.17 68.65
N LEU A 3 23.87 -24.95 68.48
CA LEU A 3 22.45 -24.56 68.32
C LEU A 3 22.05 -24.13 66.91
N SER A 4 20.87 -24.48 66.38
CA SER A 4 19.78 -25.32 66.88
C SER A 4 18.83 -25.61 65.71
N LYS A 5 18.21 -26.79 65.74
CA LYS A 5 16.97 -27.08 65.01
C LYS A 5 15.92 -26.00 65.33
N LEU A 6 15.25 -25.47 64.31
CA LEU A 6 13.98 -24.77 64.47
C LEU A 6 13.03 -25.25 63.38
N SER A 7 12.20 -26.23 63.73
CA SER A 7 10.96 -26.49 63.02
C SER A 7 9.96 -25.41 63.47
N PHE A 8 9.27 -24.75 62.53
CA PHE A 8 8.03 -24.05 62.87
C PHE A 8 6.95 -24.32 61.82
N LEU A 9 5.82 -24.72 62.38
CA LEU A 9 4.56 -25.17 61.79
C LEU A 9 3.76 -23.98 61.22
N VAL A 10 3.00 -24.26 60.16
CA VAL A 10 1.60 -23.84 59.89
C VAL A 10 1.27 -22.35 59.76
N ALA A 11 0.71 -21.99 58.61
CA ALA A 11 -0.57 -21.26 58.56
C ALA A 11 -1.30 -21.53 57.25
N SER A 12 -2.45 -22.19 57.38
CA SER A 12 -3.50 -22.30 56.39
C SER A 12 -3.94 -20.91 55.92
N GLY A 13 -3.87 -20.68 54.62
CA GLY A 13 -4.44 -19.51 53.94
C GLY A 13 -5.23 -19.97 52.73
N LEU A 14 -6.33 -20.69 52.99
CA LEU A 14 -7.43 -20.85 52.04
C LEU A 14 -7.87 -19.46 51.56
N PHE A 15 -7.30 -19.00 50.46
CA PHE A 15 -7.91 -17.96 49.66
C PHE A 15 -8.70 -18.67 48.56
N ALA A 16 -10.00 -18.79 48.82
CA ALA A 16 -10.98 -19.14 47.83
C ALA A 16 -10.89 -18.14 46.67
N TYR A 17 -10.29 -18.57 45.56
CA TYR A 17 -10.59 -18.03 44.24
C TYR A 17 -11.06 -19.19 43.37
N SER A 18 -12.24 -19.69 43.73
CA SER A 18 -13.08 -20.38 42.78
C SER A 18 -13.45 -19.41 41.64
N ILE A 19 -13.58 -19.98 40.44
CA ILE A 19 -14.29 -19.49 39.25
C ILE A 19 -13.72 -18.29 38.48
N PHE A 20 -12.85 -18.58 37.51
CA PHE A 20 -13.15 -18.26 36.11
C PHE A 20 -12.79 -19.49 35.25
N PRO A 21 -13.73 -20.06 34.47
CA PRO A 21 -13.40 -21.11 33.53
C PRO A 21 -12.42 -20.53 32.51
N GLY A 22 -11.44 -21.33 32.12
CA GLY A 22 -10.38 -20.94 31.19
C GLY A 22 -10.94 -20.17 30.00
N CYS A 23 -10.61 -18.88 29.94
CA CYS A 23 -10.37 -18.27 28.65
C CYS A 23 -9.06 -18.91 28.18
N SER A 24 -9.18 -20.09 27.56
CA SER A 24 -8.12 -20.58 26.68
C SER A 24 -7.72 -19.38 25.86
N ALA A 25 -6.44 -19.02 25.92
CA ALA A 25 -5.87 -18.10 24.96
C ALA A 25 -6.13 -18.75 23.60
N ALA A 26 -7.28 -18.40 23.00
CA ALA A 26 -7.56 -18.67 21.62
C ALA A 26 -6.40 -17.98 20.94
N GLU A 27 -5.48 -18.80 20.45
CA GLU A 27 -4.42 -18.41 19.55
C GLU A 27 -5.10 -17.50 18.55
N LYS A 28 -4.89 -16.20 18.75
CA LYS A 28 -5.50 -15.18 17.90
C LYS A 28 -4.76 -15.41 16.60
N ASN A 29 -5.34 -16.24 15.73
CA ASN A 29 -4.96 -16.33 14.34
C ASN A 29 -5.08 -14.90 13.85
N VAL A 30 -3.97 -14.17 13.89
CA VAL A 30 -3.86 -12.84 13.33
C VAL A 30 -3.95 -13.12 11.85
N PHE A 31 -5.18 -13.09 11.35
CA PHE A 31 -5.45 -13.05 9.94
C PHE A 31 -4.80 -11.76 9.47
N ASN A 32 -3.61 -11.88 8.89
CA ASN A 32 -2.89 -10.76 8.30
C ASN A 32 -3.35 -10.76 6.84
N PRO A 33 -4.43 -10.03 6.48
CA PRO A 33 -4.88 -10.01 5.10
C PRO A 33 -3.71 -9.52 4.24
N LEU A 34 -3.29 -10.34 3.27
CA LEU A 34 -2.36 -9.87 2.26
C LEU A 34 -3.08 -8.77 1.48
N PRO A 35 -2.50 -7.56 1.32
CA PRO A 35 -3.13 -6.52 0.55
C PRO A 35 -3.32 -7.02 -0.89
N THR A 36 -4.56 -7.03 -1.35
CA THR A 36 -4.88 -7.37 -2.74
C THR A 36 -4.43 -6.20 -3.62
N PRO A 37 -3.51 -6.41 -4.58
CA PRO A 37 -3.11 -5.35 -5.49
C PRO A 37 -4.33 -4.81 -6.24
N SER A 38 -4.47 -3.48 -6.27
CA SER A 38 -5.59 -2.79 -6.91
C SER A 38 -5.07 -1.85 -8.00
N GLY A 39 -5.98 -1.27 -8.77
CA GLY A 39 -5.64 -0.32 -9.81
C GLY A 39 -5.84 1.13 -9.49
N ILE A 40 -5.23 1.97 -10.31
CA ILE A 40 -5.69 3.33 -10.51
C ILE A 40 -6.45 3.38 -11.84
N THR A 41 -7.74 3.73 -11.76
CA THR A 41 -8.56 4.08 -12.91
C THR A 41 -8.86 5.57 -12.88
N GLY A 42 -8.69 6.27 -13.99
CA GLY A 42 -8.98 7.70 -14.07
C GLY A 42 -9.37 8.13 -15.47
N GLU A 43 -9.67 9.42 -15.62
CA GLU A 43 -9.99 10.06 -16.89
C GLU A 43 -9.14 11.32 -17.05
N ILE A 44 -8.61 11.52 -18.25
CA ILE A 44 -7.91 12.77 -18.61
C ILE A 44 -8.66 13.45 -19.74
N ARG A 45 -8.74 14.77 -19.61
CA ARG A 45 -9.47 15.65 -20.51
C ARG A 45 -8.83 17.02 -20.52
N LEU A 46 -8.95 17.68 -21.67
CA LEU A 46 -8.68 19.11 -21.78
C LEU A 46 -9.71 19.89 -20.97
N ARG A 47 -9.34 21.09 -20.51
CA ARG A 47 -10.30 21.96 -19.84
C ARG A 47 -11.34 22.44 -20.84
N SER A 48 -12.52 22.81 -20.33
CA SER A 48 -13.58 23.34 -21.18
C SER A 48 -13.09 24.58 -21.95
N GLY A 49 -13.29 24.58 -23.27
CA GLY A 49 -12.85 25.65 -24.16
C GLY A 49 -11.40 25.54 -24.65
N GLU A 50 -10.60 24.60 -24.12
CA GLU A 50 -9.26 24.34 -24.66
C GLU A 50 -9.34 23.49 -25.94
N LYS A 51 -8.52 23.86 -26.92
CA LYS A 51 -8.34 23.12 -28.16
C LYS A 51 -7.06 22.30 -28.08
N GLY A 52 -7.10 21.07 -28.56
CA GLY A 52 -5.94 20.19 -28.59
C GLY A 52 -6.34 18.75 -28.84
N ASP A 53 -5.35 17.87 -28.85
CA ASP A 53 -5.52 16.43 -28.93
C ASP A 53 -4.75 15.79 -27.78
N ILE A 54 -5.44 14.94 -27.00
CA ILE A 54 -4.82 14.15 -25.94
C ILE A 54 -4.58 12.69 -26.39
N SER A 55 -4.76 12.40 -27.68
CA SER A 55 -4.32 11.13 -28.24
C SER A 55 -2.82 10.95 -28.02
N ASN A 56 -2.40 9.73 -27.72
CA ASN A 56 -1.01 9.39 -27.43
C ASN A 56 -0.41 10.08 -26.19
N THR A 57 -1.22 10.75 -25.36
CA THR A 57 -0.77 11.13 -24.01
C THR A 57 -0.53 9.86 -23.20
N ARG A 58 0.62 9.80 -22.54
CA ARG A 58 1.03 8.68 -21.68
C ARG A 58 0.89 9.08 -20.22
N ILE A 59 0.38 8.15 -19.42
CA ILE A 59 0.18 8.30 -17.99
C ILE A 59 1.23 7.44 -17.30
N ALA A 60 2.19 8.09 -16.67
CA ALA A 60 3.26 7.46 -15.93
C ALA A 60 2.97 7.53 -14.43
N VAL A 61 3.37 6.47 -13.73
CA VAL A 61 3.30 6.32 -12.28
C VAL A 61 4.71 6.20 -11.75
N TYR A 62 4.99 6.91 -10.68
CA TYR A 62 6.28 6.89 -9.97
C TYR A 62 6.05 6.54 -8.50
N ASP A 63 6.94 5.74 -7.93
CA ASP A 63 6.87 5.29 -6.52
C ASP A 63 7.35 6.37 -5.55
N SER A 64 8.15 7.32 -6.04
CA SER A 64 8.74 8.41 -5.25
C SER A 64 8.82 9.70 -6.06
N PHE A 65 9.05 10.81 -5.36
CA PHE A 65 9.30 12.11 -6.01
C PHE A 65 10.65 12.11 -6.74
N GLU A 66 11.67 11.44 -6.19
CA GLU A 66 12.98 11.30 -6.82
C GLU A 66 12.91 10.49 -8.13
N ASP A 67 12.04 9.50 -8.21
CA ASP A 67 11.79 8.76 -9.45
C ASP A 67 11.12 9.64 -10.51
N LEU A 68 10.19 10.51 -10.10
CA LEU A 68 9.58 11.50 -10.98
C LEU A 68 10.66 12.45 -11.55
N GLU A 69 11.53 12.99 -10.71
CA GLU A 69 12.62 13.89 -11.15
C GLU A 69 13.60 13.24 -12.13
N ARG A 70 13.81 11.91 -12.02
CA ARG A 70 14.70 11.15 -12.90
C ARG A 70 13.99 10.53 -14.11
N GLU A 71 12.70 10.78 -14.28
CA GLU A 71 11.83 10.10 -15.26
C GLU A 71 11.90 8.56 -15.18
N ASN A 72 12.13 8.01 -13.98
CA ASN A 72 12.20 6.58 -13.72
C ASN A 72 10.81 6.03 -13.33
N TYR A 73 9.94 5.87 -14.33
CA TYR A 73 8.58 5.43 -14.09
C TYR A 73 8.52 3.97 -13.63
N PHE A 74 7.68 3.72 -12.63
CA PHE A 74 7.33 2.38 -12.16
C PHE A 74 6.42 1.66 -13.17
N LYS A 75 5.43 2.39 -13.72
CA LYS A 75 4.47 1.88 -14.71
C LYS A 75 4.00 3.01 -15.63
N GLU A 76 3.66 2.69 -16.87
CA GLU A 76 3.12 3.63 -17.86
C GLU A 76 1.98 3.00 -18.66
N THR A 77 0.99 3.80 -19.05
CA THR A 77 -0.05 3.42 -20.02
C THR A 77 -0.29 4.56 -21.00
N ALA A 78 -0.70 4.27 -22.24
CA ALA A 78 -1.00 5.27 -23.25
C ALA A 78 -2.51 5.43 -23.46
N LEU A 79 -2.97 6.66 -23.60
CA LEU A 79 -4.35 6.95 -23.97
C LEU A 79 -4.57 6.62 -25.45
N THR A 80 -5.59 5.81 -25.71
CA THR A 80 -5.93 5.33 -27.06
C THR A 80 -6.90 6.24 -27.81
N ALA A 81 -7.51 7.22 -27.13
CA ALA A 81 -8.50 8.13 -27.70
C ALA A 81 -8.13 9.61 -27.48
N SER A 82 -8.72 10.48 -28.32
CA SER A 82 -8.45 11.92 -28.37
C SER A 82 -9.21 12.76 -27.35
N PHE A 83 -10.25 12.24 -26.69
CA PHE A 83 -11.09 13.00 -25.76
C PHE A 83 -11.69 12.11 -24.66
N GLY A 84 -11.67 12.58 -23.41
CA GLY A 84 -12.30 11.88 -22.27
C GLY A 84 -11.72 10.49 -22.04
N SER A 85 -10.44 10.30 -22.36
CA SER A 85 -9.81 8.99 -22.39
C SER A 85 -9.62 8.48 -20.98
N LYS A 86 -10.23 7.34 -20.70
CA LYS A 86 -10.02 6.62 -19.45
C LYS A 86 -8.69 5.87 -19.52
N PHE A 87 -8.00 5.80 -18.39
CA PHE A 87 -6.81 4.98 -18.21
C PHE A 87 -7.00 4.00 -17.06
N VAL A 88 -6.28 2.89 -17.15
CA VAL A 88 -6.20 1.86 -16.12
C VAL A 88 -4.72 1.52 -15.91
N LEU A 89 -4.29 1.55 -14.65
CA LEU A 89 -2.94 1.21 -14.21
C LEU A 89 -3.04 0.11 -13.15
N GLU A 90 -2.90 -1.13 -13.59
CA GLU A 90 -3.11 -2.34 -12.77
C GLU A 90 -2.06 -3.43 -13.07
N PRO A 91 -1.72 -4.28 -12.10
CA PRO A 91 -1.94 -4.11 -10.66
C PRO A 91 -0.94 -3.11 -10.03
N LEU A 92 -1.29 -2.50 -8.90
CA LEU A 92 -0.44 -1.67 -8.04
C LEU A 92 -0.62 -2.11 -6.58
N ASN A 93 0.46 -2.06 -5.81
CA ASN A 93 0.39 -2.29 -4.37
C ASN A 93 -0.23 -1.06 -3.67
N SER A 94 -0.67 -1.20 -2.42
CA SER A 94 -1.09 -0.05 -1.63
C SER A 94 0.11 0.84 -1.32
N GLY A 95 -0.01 2.14 -1.59
CA GLY A 95 1.07 3.10 -1.37
C GLY A 95 0.71 4.50 -1.86
N THR A 96 1.64 5.42 -1.65
CA THR A 96 1.60 6.75 -2.25
C THR A 96 2.34 6.70 -3.57
N TYR A 97 1.74 7.27 -4.61
CA TYR A 97 2.31 7.32 -5.95
C TYR A 97 2.20 8.73 -6.51
N TYR A 98 3.11 9.08 -7.41
CA TYR A 98 3.06 10.30 -8.20
C TYR A 98 2.61 9.97 -9.62
N LEU A 99 1.73 10.79 -10.18
CA LEU A 99 1.22 10.61 -11.54
C LEU A 99 1.63 11.79 -12.40
N GLU A 100 2.07 11.49 -13.62
CA GLU A 100 2.35 12.48 -14.65
C GLU A 100 1.64 12.09 -15.95
N SER A 101 1.06 13.08 -16.62
CA SER A 101 0.56 12.93 -17.99
C SER A 101 1.51 13.63 -18.95
N LYS A 102 2.16 12.88 -19.85
CA LYS A 102 3.11 13.43 -20.82
C LYS A 102 2.59 13.22 -22.24
N THR A 103 2.41 14.32 -22.96
CA THR A 103 2.07 14.30 -24.38
C THR A 103 3.36 14.26 -25.18
N GLY A 104 3.67 13.14 -25.83
CA GLY A 104 4.94 12.97 -26.52
C GLY A 104 4.91 11.89 -27.61
N ASN A 105 5.12 12.32 -28.85
CA ASN A 105 5.32 11.43 -29.99
C ASN A 105 6.78 10.93 -29.95
N ARG A 106 7.02 9.71 -29.44
CA ARG A 106 8.38 9.10 -29.47
C ARG A 106 8.88 8.75 -30.89
N ASN A 107 8.13 9.12 -31.94
CA ASN A 107 8.56 9.01 -33.34
C ASN A 107 9.50 10.15 -33.81
N ARG A 108 10.16 10.88 -32.90
CA ARG A 108 11.33 11.66 -33.32
C ARG A 108 12.48 10.69 -33.54
N LYS A 109 12.53 10.07 -34.74
CA LYS A 109 13.81 9.59 -35.27
C LYS A 109 14.72 10.81 -35.26
N GLU A 110 15.74 10.80 -34.42
CA GLU A 110 16.89 11.65 -34.63
C GLU A 110 17.42 11.28 -36.02
N VAL A 111 17.16 12.15 -36.98
CA VAL A 111 17.80 12.07 -38.28
C VAL A 111 19.25 12.46 -38.01
N SER A 112 20.12 11.45 -37.97
CA SER A 112 21.56 11.59 -37.96
C SER A 112 22.05 12.15 -39.28
#